data_AF-A0AAV7CC40-F1
#
_entry.id   AF-A0AAV7CC40-F1
#
_cell.length_a   1.000
_cell.length_b   1.000
_cell.length_c   1.000
_cell.angle_alpha   90.00
_cell.angle_beta   90.00
_cell.angle_gamma   90.00
#
_symmetry.space_group_name_H-M   'P 1'
#
loop_
_entity.id
_entity.type
_entity.pdbx_description
1 polymer ?
#
loop_
_entity_poly.entity_id
_entity_poly.type
_entity_poly.pdbx_seq_one_letter_code
_entity_poly.pdbx_strand_id
1 'polypeptide(L)'
;MNQNKPIAPCGAIANSMFNDTLQLYQIRNGTEQPIHLNKKVIAWWTDKNVKFRNPTGNTTNLTILFDGTVKPINWKKEVYQLDPSDPDNNGFINEDFIVWMRTAALPTFRKLYGMIEKNDSSPAALVPGNYSLHVQYNYPVLSFDGRKRMILSTISWMGGKNPFLGIAYITVGSICFFLGVVLLIIHHKYGNRNNSADIPN
;
A
#
# COMPACT_ATOMS: atom_id res chain seq x y z
N MET A 1 13.01 14.31 -30.68
CA MET A 1 12.81 14.65 -29.25
C MET A 1 12.80 16.16 -29.16
N ASN A 2 11.70 16.80 -28.71
CA ASN A 2 11.67 18.25 -28.51
C ASN A 2 12.56 18.59 -27.30
N GLN A 3 13.82 18.99 -27.56
CA GLN A 3 14.87 19.09 -26.54
C GLN A 3 14.73 20.28 -25.56
N ASN A 4 13.69 21.12 -25.69
CA ASN A 4 13.58 22.37 -24.92
C ASN A 4 12.33 22.48 -24.03
N LYS A 5 11.58 21.38 -23.81
CA LYS A 5 10.41 21.40 -22.91
C LYS A 5 10.69 20.66 -21.60
N PRO A 6 10.36 21.22 -20.43
CA PRO A 6 10.49 20.53 -19.15
C PRO A 6 9.54 19.31 -19.07
N ILE A 7 10.00 18.26 -18.40
CA ILE A 7 9.21 17.05 -18.16
C ILE A 7 8.30 17.26 -16.95
N ALA A 8 7.01 16.93 -17.08
CA ALA A 8 6.05 16.90 -16.00
C ALA A 8 5.29 15.55 -16.00
N PRO A 9 5.42 14.71 -14.96
CA PRO A 9 6.28 14.83 -13.77
C PRO A 9 7.76 14.49 -14.03
N CYS A 10 8.71 15.27 -13.52
CA CYS A 10 10.13 14.94 -13.62
C CYS A 10 10.59 13.87 -12.61
N GLY A 11 11.71 13.21 -12.90
CA GLY A 11 12.41 12.32 -11.96
C GLY A 11 12.22 10.82 -12.23
N ALA A 12 13.20 10.03 -11.78
CA ALA A 12 13.27 8.60 -12.06
C ALA A 12 12.11 7.81 -11.45
N ILE A 13 11.62 8.21 -10.27
CA ILE A 13 10.49 7.57 -9.57
C ILE A 13 9.23 7.68 -10.42
N ALA A 14 8.91 8.89 -10.90
CA ALA A 14 7.72 9.10 -11.73
C ALA A 14 7.87 8.40 -13.08
N ASN A 15 9.04 8.50 -13.71
CA ASN A 15 9.30 7.85 -15.00
C ASN A 15 9.15 6.32 -14.96
N SER A 16 9.40 5.68 -13.81
CA SER A 16 9.24 4.24 -13.62
C SER A 16 7.85 3.82 -13.10
N MET A 17 6.82 4.64 -13.31
CA MET A 17 5.45 4.32 -12.87
C MET A 17 4.96 2.95 -13.39
N PHE A 18 4.45 2.15 -12.46
CA PHE A 18 3.79 0.88 -12.77
C PHE A 18 2.58 1.10 -13.68
N ASN A 19 2.49 0.32 -14.76
CA ASN A 19 1.49 0.53 -15.82
C ASN A 19 0.85 -0.75 -16.38
N ASP A 20 0.96 -1.89 -15.67
CA ASP A 20 0.11 -3.04 -16.01
C ASP A 20 -1.34 -2.76 -15.63
N THR A 21 -2.27 -3.33 -16.41
CA THR A 21 -3.70 -3.30 -16.08
C THR A 21 -4.12 -4.66 -15.54
N LEU A 22 -4.69 -4.68 -14.34
CA LEU A 22 -5.22 -5.89 -13.69
C LEU A 22 -6.75 -5.88 -13.74
N GLN A 23 -7.34 -6.95 -14.26
CA GLN A 23 -8.79 -7.17 -14.30
C GLN A 23 -9.12 -8.52 -13.67
N LEU A 24 -10.02 -8.50 -12.68
CA LEU A 24 -10.40 -9.69 -11.92
C LEU A 24 -11.80 -10.13 -12.31
N TYR A 25 -11.98 -11.44 -12.50
CA TYR A 25 -13.25 -12.04 -12.89
C TYR A 25 -13.58 -13.20 -11.95
N GLN A 26 -14.86 -13.32 -11.60
CA GLN A 26 -15.41 -14.49 -10.93
C GLN A 26 -15.96 -15.45 -11.98
N ILE A 27 -15.58 -16.72 -11.91
CA ILE A 27 -16.13 -17.75 -12.80
C ILE A 27 -17.38 -18.33 -12.16
N ARG A 28 -18.55 -18.12 -12.79
CA ARG A 28 -19.84 -18.70 -12.40
C ARG A 28 -20.44 -19.47 -13.56
N ASN A 29 -20.72 -20.76 -13.37
CA ASN A 29 -21.31 -21.65 -14.39
C ASN A 29 -20.57 -21.59 -15.75
N GLY A 30 -19.24 -21.50 -15.73
CA GLY A 30 -18.41 -21.40 -16.93
C GLY A 30 -18.36 -20.01 -17.58
N THR A 31 -19.05 -19.00 -17.02
CA THR A 31 -19.02 -17.60 -17.49
C THR A 31 -18.20 -16.71 -16.56
N GLU A 32 -17.44 -15.79 -17.15
CA GLU A 32 -16.65 -14.81 -16.41
C GLU A 32 -17.50 -13.56 -16.09
N GLN A 33 -17.67 -13.28 -14.80
CA GLN A 33 -18.34 -12.09 -14.30
C GLN A 33 -17.30 -11.09 -13.78
N PRO A 34 -17.25 -9.85 -14.31
CA PRO A 34 -16.23 -8.88 -13.92
C PRO A 34 -16.41 -8.44 -12.47
N ILE A 35 -15.29 -8.34 -11.75
CA ILE A 35 -15.24 -7.79 -10.39
C ILE A 35 -14.67 -6.38 -10.48
N HIS A 36 -15.47 -5.42 -10.04
CA HIS A 36 -15.03 -4.03 -10.01
C HIS A 36 -13.99 -3.82 -8.92
N LEU A 37 -12.81 -3.32 -9.31
CA LEU A 37 -11.77 -2.87 -8.40
C LEU A 37 -11.91 -1.36 -8.23
N ASN A 38 -12.32 -0.90 -7.05
CA ASN A 38 -12.40 0.53 -6.76
C ASN A 38 -10.98 1.10 -6.71
N LYS A 39 -10.75 2.13 -7.53
CA LYS A 39 -9.48 2.86 -7.66
C LYS A 39 -9.46 4.16 -6.85
N LYS A 40 -10.54 4.47 -6.15
CA LYS A 40 -10.66 5.64 -5.26
C LYS A 40 -10.32 5.26 -3.83
N VAL A 41 -9.89 6.24 -3.05
CA VAL A 41 -9.58 6.09 -1.61
C VAL A 41 -8.48 5.04 -1.34
N ILE A 42 -7.58 4.84 -2.31
CA ILE A 42 -6.38 3.98 -2.20
C ILE A 42 -5.16 4.77 -1.72
N ALA A 43 -5.16 6.10 -1.92
CA ALA A 43 -4.14 7.00 -1.40
C ALA A 43 -4.52 7.57 -0.03
N TRP A 44 -3.52 7.95 0.75
CA TRP A 44 -3.76 8.63 2.02
C TRP A 44 -4.42 10.00 1.80
N TRP A 45 -5.38 10.33 2.64
CA TRP A 45 -6.13 11.59 2.52
C TRP A 45 -5.22 12.82 2.48
N THR A 46 -4.16 12.85 3.31
CA THR A 46 -3.19 13.96 3.33
C THR A 46 -2.35 14.04 2.06
N ASP A 47 -2.00 12.89 1.46
CA ASP A 47 -1.32 12.91 0.17
C ASP A 47 -2.21 13.53 -0.90
N LYS A 48 -3.47 13.06 -0.98
CA LYS A 48 -4.41 13.48 -2.01
C LYS A 48 -4.85 14.94 -1.86
N ASN A 49 -5.11 15.40 -0.65
CA ASN A 49 -5.75 16.71 -0.41
C ASN A 49 -4.77 17.83 -0.04
N VAL A 50 -3.56 17.48 0.42
CA VAL A 50 -2.57 18.46 0.89
C VAL A 50 -1.30 18.42 0.06
N LYS A 51 -0.67 17.26 -0.06
CA LYS A 51 0.69 17.14 -0.63
C LYS A 51 0.72 17.23 -2.16
N PHE A 52 -0.16 16.50 -2.84
CA PHE A 52 -0.22 16.48 -4.29
C PHE A 52 -1.32 17.43 -4.76
N ARG A 53 -1.01 18.30 -5.72
CA ARG A 53 -1.97 19.23 -6.31
C ARG A 53 -1.68 19.40 -7.79
N ASN A 54 -2.74 19.55 -8.56
CA ASN A 54 -2.60 20.01 -9.94
C ASN A 54 -2.20 21.49 -9.96
N PRO A 55 -1.53 21.94 -11.02
CA PRO A 55 -1.28 23.37 -11.23
C PRO A 55 -2.59 24.15 -11.16
N THR A 56 -2.53 25.35 -10.58
CA THR A 56 -3.65 26.28 -10.58
C THR A 56 -3.44 27.31 -11.68
N GLY A 57 -4.52 27.77 -12.29
CA GLY A 57 -4.48 28.78 -13.34
C GLY A 57 -5.88 29.27 -13.66
N ASN A 58 -5.99 30.04 -14.75
CA ASN A 58 -7.25 30.68 -15.15
C ASN A 58 -8.33 29.68 -15.61
N THR A 59 -7.95 28.42 -15.84
CA THR A 59 -8.83 27.37 -16.36
C THR A 59 -8.68 26.08 -15.56
N THR A 60 -9.73 25.26 -15.51
CA THR A 60 -9.69 23.91 -14.94
C THR A 60 -9.21 22.84 -15.93
N ASN A 61 -9.00 23.19 -17.20
CA ASN A 61 -8.55 22.26 -18.22
C ASN A 61 -7.06 21.94 -18.06
N LEU A 62 -6.77 20.72 -17.61
CA LEU A 62 -5.41 20.25 -17.37
C LEU A 62 -4.52 20.31 -18.64
N THR A 63 -5.08 20.14 -19.84
CA THR A 63 -4.29 20.20 -21.08
C THR A 63 -3.65 21.57 -21.27
N ILE A 64 -4.36 22.64 -20.91
CA ILE A 64 -3.87 24.01 -20.99
C ILE A 64 -2.88 24.27 -19.84
N LEU A 65 -3.20 23.78 -18.64
CA LEU A 65 -2.35 23.97 -17.45
C LEU A 65 -0.99 23.26 -17.55
N PHE A 66 -0.92 22.16 -18.32
CA PHE A 66 0.33 21.44 -18.59
C PHE A 66 0.97 21.84 -19.94
N ASP A 67 0.46 22.87 -20.62
CA ASP A 67 1.09 23.34 -21.85
C ASP A 67 2.54 23.79 -21.59
N GLY A 68 3.40 23.57 -22.58
CA GLY A 68 4.84 23.78 -22.45
C GLY A 68 5.59 22.65 -21.73
N THR A 69 4.91 21.65 -21.16
CA THR A 69 5.54 20.45 -20.58
C THR A 69 5.46 19.24 -21.51
N VAL A 70 6.20 18.18 -21.18
CA VAL A 70 6.13 16.88 -21.87
C VAL A 70 6.08 15.73 -20.86
N LYS A 71 5.44 14.62 -21.22
CA LYS A 71 5.45 13.40 -20.41
C LYS A 71 6.85 12.84 -20.16
N PRO A 72 7.01 12.01 -19.11
CA PRO A 72 8.19 11.19 -18.93
C PRO A 72 8.43 10.24 -20.11
N ILE A 73 9.71 9.88 -20.31
CA ILE A 73 10.17 9.09 -21.45
C ILE A 73 9.45 7.73 -21.56
N ASN A 74 9.23 7.06 -20.44
CA ASN A 74 8.63 5.72 -20.40
C ASN A 74 7.10 5.74 -20.31
N TRP A 75 6.47 6.91 -20.26
CA TRP A 75 5.02 7.02 -20.18
C TRP A 75 4.40 6.88 -21.57
N LYS A 76 3.29 6.13 -21.67
CA LYS A 76 2.51 6.07 -22.92
C LYS A 76 1.61 7.29 -23.07
N LYS A 77 0.98 7.72 -21.97
CA LYS A 77 0.03 8.82 -21.88
C LYS A 77 0.62 9.99 -21.08
N GLU A 78 0.07 11.18 -21.28
CA GLU A 78 0.39 12.36 -20.49
C GLU A 78 -0.24 12.28 -19.09
N VAL A 79 0.24 13.08 -18.14
CA VAL A 79 -0.24 13.04 -16.74
C VAL A 79 -1.71 13.42 -16.59
N TYR A 80 -2.21 14.31 -17.44
CA TYR A 80 -3.61 14.70 -17.50
C TYR A 80 -4.49 13.73 -18.31
N GLN A 81 -3.94 12.61 -18.75
CA GLN A 81 -4.64 11.53 -19.45
C GLN A 81 -4.67 10.22 -18.64
N LEU A 82 -4.28 10.28 -17.37
CA LEU A 82 -4.29 9.11 -16.48
C LEU A 82 -5.72 8.64 -16.20
N ASP A 83 -6.64 9.58 -15.93
CA ASP A 83 -8.06 9.29 -15.74
C ASP A 83 -8.94 10.41 -16.34
N PRO A 84 -9.19 10.41 -17.66
CA PRO A 84 -9.99 11.44 -18.30
C PRO A 84 -11.47 11.45 -17.88
N SER A 85 -11.95 10.33 -17.34
CA SER A 85 -13.33 10.15 -16.88
C SER A 85 -13.62 10.82 -15.55
N ASP A 86 -12.60 10.98 -14.70
CA ASP A 86 -12.74 11.51 -13.35
C ASP A 86 -11.77 12.68 -13.09
N PRO A 87 -12.23 13.93 -13.18
CA PRO A 87 -11.41 15.11 -12.90
C PRO A 87 -10.79 15.12 -11.49
N ASP A 88 -11.44 14.51 -10.49
CA ASP A 88 -10.97 14.46 -9.10
C ASP A 88 -9.94 13.33 -8.86
N ASN A 89 -9.61 12.59 -9.92
CA ASN A 89 -8.61 11.52 -9.92
C ASN A 89 -7.64 11.63 -11.12
N ASN A 90 -7.45 12.84 -11.67
CA ASN A 90 -6.61 13.04 -12.85
C ASN A 90 -5.46 14.03 -12.61
N GLY A 91 -4.40 13.95 -13.41
CA GLY A 91 -3.19 14.76 -13.21
C GLY A 91 -2.34 14.24 -12.05
N PHE A 92 -1.70 15.14 -11.31
CA PHE A 92 -0.87 14.81 -10.15
C PHE A 92 -1.66 14.30 -8.94
N ILE A 93 -2.97 14.50 -8.91
CA ILE A 93 -3.85 14.00 -7.85
C ILE A 93 -4.40 12.60 -8.13
N ASN A 94 -4.03 11.98 -9.25
CA ASN A 94 -4.39 10.60 -9.57
C ASN A 94 -3.87 9.65 -8.47
N GLU A 95 -4.76 8.84 -7.90
CA GLU A 95 -4.41 8.04 -6.73
C GLU A 95 -3.43 6.90 -7.04
N ASP A 96 -3.51 6.27 -8.22
CA ASP A 96 -2.53 5.28 -8.66
C ASP A 96 -1.12 5.91 -8.77
N PHE A 97 -1.03 7.13 -9.29
CA PHE A 97 0.20 7.92 -9.33
C PHE A 97 0.72 8.25 -7.92
N ILE A 98 -0.13 8.75 -7.02
CA ILE A 98 0.24 9.09 -5.64
C ILE A 98 0.77 7.85 -4.89
N VAL A 99 0.06 6.71 -5.01
CA VAL A 99 0.47 5.45 -4.40
C VAL A 99 1.83 5.01 -4.94
N TRP A 100 2.10 5.21 -6.23
CA TRP A 100 3.41 4.94 -6.81
C TRP A 100 4.51 5.86 -6.24
N MET A 101 4.24 7.16 -6.16
CA MET A 101 5.20 8.16 -5.69
C MET A 101 5.62 8.01 -4.23
N ARG A 102 4.85 7.30 -3.39
CA ARG A 102 5.30 6.89 -2.05
C ARG A 102 6.37 5.79 -2.17
N THR A 103 7.64 6.15 -2.07
CA THR A 103 8.77 5.22 -2.11
C THR A 103 8.68 4.15 -1.02
N ALA A 104 8.88 2.89 -1.39
CA ALA A 104 8.96 1.81 -0.42
C ALA A 104 10.34 1.77 0.23
N ALA A 105 10.41 1.37 1.51
CA ALA A 105 11.67 1.27 2.25
C ALA A 105 12.49 0.02 1.92
N LEU A 106 11.88 -0.99 1.29
CA LEU A 106 12.48 -2.30 1.00
C LEU A 106 12.36 -2.62 -0.50
N PRO A 107 13.28 -3.42 -1.07
CA PRO A 107 13.27 -3.77 -2.49
C PRO A 107 12.10 -4.69 -2.87
N THR A 108 11.66 -5.54 -1.94
CA THR A 108 10.39 -6.27 -2.08
C THR A 108 9.30 -5.46 -1.39
N PHE A 109 8.39 -4.91 -2.19
CA PHE A 109 7.32 -4.07 -1.69
C PHE A 109 5.98 -4.42 -2.34
N ARG A 110 4.90 -3.97 -1.72
CA ARG A 110 3.55 -4.01 -2.25
C ARG A 110 2.96 -2.61 -2.25
N LYS A 111 2.15 -2.31 -3.25
CA LYS A 111 1.39 -1.06 -3.37
C LYS A 111 -0.07 -1.43 -3.58
N LEU A 112 -0.97 -0.66 -2.98
CA LEU A 112 -2.41 -0.88 -3.12
C LEU A 112 -2.81 -0.54 -4.55
N TYR A 113 -3.32 -1.52 -5.29
CA TYR A 113 -3.78 -1.31 -6.67
C TYR A 113 -5.26 -0.96 -6.74
N GLY A 114 -6.09 -1.53 -5.86
CA GLY A 114 -7.53 -1.30 -5.83
C GLY A 114 -8.16 -2.03 -4.67
N MET A 115 -9.38 -1.63 -4.32
CA MET A 115 -10.15 -2.21 -3.23
C MET A 115 -11.41 -2.88 -3.77
N ILE A 116 -11.81 -3.97 -3.12
CA ILE A 116 -13.08 -4.63 -3.40
C ILE A 116 -13.95 -4.36 -2.19
N GLU A 117 -14.94 -3.49 -2.37
CA GLU A 117 -15.87 -3.14 -1.32
C GLU A 117 -16.92 -4.24 -1.15
N LYS A 118 -17.33 -4.44 0.10
CA LYS A 118 -18.44 -5.34 0.40
C LYS A 118 -19.72 -4.59 0.10
N ASN A 119 -20.54 -5.13 -0.81
CA ASN A 119 -21.91 -4.64 -0.98
C ASN A 119 -22.77 -5.03 0.22
N ASP A 120 -23.64 -4.12 0.67
CA ASP A 120 -24.57 -4.35 1.79
C ASP A 120 -25.51 -5.54 1.56
N SER A 121 -25.82 -5.84 0.30
CA SER A 121 -26.68 -6.94 -0.13
C SER A 121 -25.97 -8.31 -0.20
N SER A 122 -24.65 -8.36 -0.07
CA SER A 122 -23.87 -9.59 -0.14
C SER A 122 -23.23 -9.91 1.22
N PRO A 123 -23.24 -11.17 1.68
CA PRO A 123 -22.59 -11.54 2.95
C PRO A 123 -21.06 -11.32 2.92
N ALA A 124 -20.45 -11.39 1.72
CA ALA A 124 -19.01 -11.23 1.52
C ALA A 124 -18.70 -10.43 0.23
N ALA A 125 -17.56 -9.74 0.22
CA ALA A 125 -17.05 -9.02 -0.96
C ALA A 125 -16.64 -9.99 -2.08
N LEU A 126 -16.04 -11.12 -1.71
CA LEU A 126 -15.71 -12.24 -2.60
C LEU A 126 -16.24 -13.53 -1.99
N VAL A 127 -16.91 -14.36 -2.78
CA VAL A 127 -17.42 -15.66 -2.35
C VAL A 127 -16.45 -16.78 -2.72
N PRO A 128 -16.44 -17.93 -2.02
CA PRO A 128 -15.61 -19.05 -2.41
C PRO A 128 -15.90 -19.51 -3.85
N GLY A 129 -14.87 -19.73 -4.65
CA GLY A 129 -15.03 -20.15 -6.04
C GLY A 129 -13.77 -19.92 -6.88
N ASN A 130 -13.91 -20.13 -8.18
CA ASN A 130 -12.83 -19.94 -9.15
C ASN A 130 -12.81 -18.50 -9.65
N TYR A 131 -11.60 -17.96 -9.81
CA TYR A 131 -11.36 -16.61 -10.28
C TYR A 131 -10.35 -16.61 -11.41
N SER A 132 -10.53 -15.71 -12.36
CA SER A 132 -9.57 -15.44 -13.44
C SER A 132 -8.99 -14.05 -13.26
N LEU A 133 -7.68 -13.92 -13.46
CA LEU A 133 -6.96 -12.64 -13.45
C LEU A 133 -6.40 -12.39 -14.84
N HIS A 134 -6.94 -11.38 -15.51
CA HIS A 134 -6.41 -10.92 -16.79
C HIS A 134 -5.44 -9.77 -16.54
N VAL A 135 -4.23 -9.89 -17.08
CA VAL A 135 -3.15 -8.93 -16.91
C VAL A 135 -2.72 -8.40 -18.26
N GLN A 136 -2.88 -7.10 -18.47
CA GLN A 136 -2.25 -6.41 -19.59
C GLN A 136 -0.81 -6.06 -19.19
N TYR A 137 0.14 -6.84 -19.70
CA TYR A 137 1.54 -6.80 -19.27
C TYR A 137 2.31 -5.69 -20.01
N ASN A 138 2.43 -4.52 -19.37
CA ASN A 138 3.10 -3.33 -19.93
C ASN A 138 4.40 -2.96 -19.21
N TYR A 139 4.62 -3.45 -17.99
CA TYR A 139 5.75 -3.09 -17.14
C TYR A 139 6.85 -4.16 -17.19
N PRO A 140 7.94 -3.98 -17.94
CA PRO A 140 8.99 -4.99 -18.09
C PRO A 140 9.84 -5.08 -16.82
N VAL A 141 10.04 -6.30 -16.33
CA VAL A 141 10.88 -6.56 -15.14
C VAL A 141 11.99 -7.58 -15.40
N LEU A 142 11.96 -8.25 -16.55
CA LEU A 142 12.88 -9.35 -16.87
C LEU A 142 14.33 -8.89 -17.02
N SER A 143 14.57 -7.66 -17.49
CA SER A 143 15.92 -7.11 -17.70
C SER A 143 16.74 -6.96 -16.42
N PHE A 144 16.09 -6.98 -15.25
CA PHE A 144 16.73 -6.88 -13.94
C PHE A 144 16.33 -8.04 -13.00
N ASP A 145 15.89 -9.18 -13.57
CA ASP A 145 15.43 -10.36 -12.83
C ASP A 145 14.33 -10.05 -11.78
N GLY A 146 13.52 -9.03 -12.07
CA GLY A 146 12.42 -8.62 -11.22
C GLY A 146 11.23 -9.58 -11.32
N ARG A 147 10.45 -9.67 -10.24
CA ARG A 147 9.22 -10.47 -10.19
C ARG A 147 8.03 -9.61 -9.80
N LYS A 148 6.90 -9.84 -10.46
CA LYS A 148 5.62 -9.20 -10.15
C LYS A 148 4.65 -10.22 -9.58
N ARG A 149 3.85 -9.80 -8.60
CA ARG A 149 2.81 -10.63 -7.97
C ARG A 149 1.59 -9.76 -7.68
N MET A 150 0.42 -10.32 -7.87
CA MET A 150 -0.85 -9.75 -7.41
C MET A 150 -1.22 -10.46 -6.11
N ILE A 151 -1.62 -9.70 -5.10
CA ILE A 151 -1.95 -10.22 -3.76
C ILE A 151 -3.35 -9.72 -3.41
N LEU A 152 -4.26 -10.65 -3.15
CA LEU A 152 -5.55 -10.36 -2.51
C LEU A 152 -5.43 -10.63 -1.01
N SER A 153 -5.84 -9.67 -0.20
CA SER A 153 -5.82 -9.77 1.26
C SER A 153 -6.96 -8.96 1.84
N THR A 154 -7.53 -9.45 2.93
CA THR A 154 -8.36 -8.65 3.83
C THR A 154 -7.44 -7.91 4.82
N ILE A 155 -7.96 -6.83 5.40
CA ILE A 155 -7.30 -6.08 6.47
C ILE A 155 -8.12 -6.20 7.75
N SER A 156 -7.42 -6.22 8.88
CA SER A 156 -8.00 -6.05 10.21
C SER A 156 -7.69 -4.64 10.72
N TRP A 157 -8.16 -4.30 11.92
CA TRP A 157 -7.81 -3.03 12.56
C TRP A 157 -6.29 -2.84 12.73
N MET A 158 -5.55 -3.94 12.92
CA MET A 158 -4.07 -3.96 13.01
C MET A 158 -3.38 -4.07 11.64
N GLY A 159 -4.12 -3.84 10.55
CA GLY A 159 -3.62 -3.97 9.19
C GLY A 159 -3.71 -5.40 8.64
N GLY A 160 -2.86 -5.70 7.66
CA GLY A 160 -2.83 -7.01 7.00
C GLY A 160 -2.17 -8.12 7.84
N LYS A 161 -2.18 -9.34 7.32
CA LYS A 161 -1.59 -10.52 7.98
C LYS A 161 -0.10 -10.31 8.28
N ASN A 162 0.24 -10.16 9.56
CA ASN A 162 1.61 -10.11 10.07
C ASN A 162 1.70 -10.71 11.49
N PRO A 163 2.19 -11.95 11.65
CA PRO A 163 2.26 -12.59 12.96
C PRO A 163 3.44 -12.10 13.82
N PHE A 164 4.40 -11.35 13.24
CA PHE A 164 5.63 -10.96 13.92
C PHE A 164 5.37 -10.24 15.24
N LEU A 165 4.46 -9.27 15.24
CA LEU A 165 4.16 -8.48 16.43
C LEU A 165 3.58 -9.35 17.55
N GLY A 166 2.64 -10.24 17.21
CA GLY A 166 2.05 -11.17 18.18
C GLY A 166 3.08 -12.13 18.78
N ILE A 167 3.94 -12.70 17.93
CA ILE A 167 5.04 -13.57 18.38
C ILE A 167 5.99 -12.79 19.29
N ALA A 168 6.39 -11.57 18.91
CA ALA A 168 7.29 -10.74 19.71
C ALA A 168 6.72 -10.45 21.11
N TYR A 169 5.44 -10.09 21.21
CA TYR A 169 4.79 -9.87 22.52
C TYR A 169 4.73 -11.13 23.37
N ILE A 170 4.38 -12.28 22.78
CA ILE A 170 4.33 -13.55 23.51
C ILE A 170 5.73 -13.94 24.01
N THR A 171 6.76 -13.81 23.17
CA THR A 171 8.14 -14.14 23.55
C THR A 171 8.64 -13.24 24.67
N VAL A 172 8.52 -11.91 24.53
CA VAL A 172 8.98 -10.97 25.56
C VAL A 172 8.17 -11.15 26.85
N GLY A 173 6.85 -11.29 26.75
CA GLY A 173 5.98 -11.55 27.89
C GLY A 173 6.34 -12.84 28.64
N SER A 174 6.69 -13.90 27.92
CA SER A 174 7.09 -15.18 28.52
C SER A 174 8.43 -15.08 29.26
N ILE A 175 9.40 -14.36 28.68
CA ILE A 175 10.70 -14.10 29.32
C ILE A 175 10.50 -13.27 30.60
N CYS A 176 9.71 -12.19 30.53
CA CYS A 176 9.41 -11.35 31.69
C CYS A 176 8.68 -12.13 32.79
N PHE A 177 7.70 -12.97 32.43
CA PHE A 177 6.98 -13.81 33.38
C PHE A 177 7.91 -14.81 34.07
N PHE A 178 8.76 -15.50 33.29
CA PHE A 178 9.74 -16.44 33.83
C PHE A 178 10.70 -15.75 34.81
N LEU A 179 11.27 -14.60 34.42
CA LEU A 179 12.14 -13.81 35.30
C LEU A 179 11.40 -13.35 36.56
N GLY A 180 10.13 -12.94 36.44
CA GLY A 180 9.28 -12.57 37.57
C GLY A 180 9.10 -13.72 38.57
N VAL A 181 8.84 -14.94 38.08
CA VAL A 181 8.74 -16.14 38.94
C VAL A 181 10.07 -16.44 39.62
N VAL A 182 11.19 -16.38 38.90
CA VAL A 182 12.53 -16.59 39.47
C VAL A 182 12.82 -15.58 40.58
N LEU A 183 12.57 -14.30 40.34
CA LEU A 183 12.77 -13.23 41.33
C LEU A 183 11.83 -13.40 42.53
N LEU A 184 10.58 -13.84 42.33
CA LEU A 184 9.65 -14.14 43.42
C LEU A 184 10.16 -15.28 44.30
N ILE A 185 10.68 -16.37 43.71
CA ILE A 185 11.27 -17.48 44.46
C ILE A 185 12.50 -17.01 45.26
N ILE A 186 13.37 -16.20 44.65
CA ILE A 186 14.54 -15.63 45.31
C ILE A 186 14.12 -14.74 46.49
N HIS A 187 13.14 -13.85 46.27
CA HIS A 187 12.61 -12.97 47.31
C HIS A 187 12.00 -13.77 48.47
N HIS A 188 11.21 -14.80 48.18
CA HIS A 188 10.63 -15.65 49.23
C HIS A 188 11.71 -16.42 50.02
N LYS A 189 12.78 -16.89 49.36
CA LYS A 189 13.85 -17.67 50.00
C LYS A 189 14.83 -16.82 50.81
N TYR A 190 15.13 -15.60 50.36
CA TYR A 190 16.18 -14.75 50.95
C TYR A 190 15.66 -13.45 51.57
N GLY A 191 14.41 -13.06 51.34
CA GLY A 191 13.82 -11.82 51.86
C GLY A 191 13.69 -11.78 53.38
N ASN A 192 13.62 -12.94 54.06
CA ASN A 192 13.56 -13.01 55.52
C ASN A 192 14.93 -12.97 56.24
N ARG A 193 16.07 -12.85 55.53
CA ARG A 193 17.40 -12.86 56.17
C ARG A 193 17.76 -11.59 56.97
N ASN A 194 16.96 -10.52 56.91
CA ASN A 194 17.27 -9.25 57.57
C ASN A 194 16.58 -9.01 58.93
N ASN A 195 15.78 -9.96 59.45
CA ASN A 195 15.10 -9.80 60.76
C ASN A 195 15.78 -10.57 61.93
N SER A 196 17.01 -11.05 61.75
CA SER A 196 17.72 -11.80 62.81
C SER A 196 19.16 -11.31 63.03
N ALA A 197 19.37 -9.99 62.96
CA ALA A 197 20.50 -9.37 63.63
C ALA A 197 20.05 -8.99 65.04
N ASP A 198 19.93 -9.99 65.92
CA ASP A 198 19.83 -9.76 67.37
C ASP A 198 21.08 -9.00 67.82
N ILE A 199 20.87 -7.80 68.36
CA ILE A 199 21.89 -6.99 69.03
C ILE A 199 22.00 -7.53 70.46
N PRO A 200 23.14 -8.11 70.90
CA PRO A 200 23.32 -8.45 72.30
C PRO A 200 23.62 -7.17 73.09
N ASN A 201 22.94 -7.02 74.24
CA ASN A 201 23.22 -6.03 75.29
C ASN A 201 24.64 -6.15 75.86
#